data_AF-A0A838YIH2-F1
#
_entry.id   AF-A0A838YIH2-F1
#
_cell.length_a   1.000
_cell.length_b   1.000
_cell.length_c   1.000
_cell.angle_alpha   90.00
_cell.angle_beta   90.00
_cell.angle_gamma   90.00
#
_symmetry.space_group_name_H-M   'P 1'
#
loop_
_entity.id
_entity.type
_entity.pdbx_description
1 polymer ?
#
loop_
_entity_poly.entity_id
_entity_poly.type
_entity_poly.pdbx_seq_one_letter_code
_entity_poly.pdbx_strand_id
1 'polypeptide(L)'
;MIQVQLRYFQYILSVAIFAGIVISSTPLISACFVGLTLIWLTEMLVGQFDINTEKFYVVLVLLLIAFSTVSIKSLSPDTDLSYLFVGALILAILYFMIQPDINIYKIGNSLLATVIAMLVNGFIVGSVFQENIIYVSFMMLLLLFLKTLATYFNIQFGNFQFFFNFFLVFIIFSGISSFYDFVMIHVFIAATATAIFTTFLTFMFIKVRYEYELTSRLSNQIYIFDYLFAFICSLYIVDSLNVINGLF
;
A
#
# COMPACT_ATOMS: atom_id res chain seq x y z
N MET A 1 -14.21 -0.81 -16.81
CA MET A 1 -13.74 -2.16 -17.20
C MET A 1 -12.39 -2.50 -16.54
N ILE A 2 -11.37 -1.65 -16.65
CA ILE A 2 -10.04 -1.92 -16.05
C ILE A 2 -10.05 -2.04 -14.51
N GLN A 3 -10.85 -1.23 -13.81
CA GLN A 3 -10.91 -1.25 -12.34
C GLN A 3 -11.33 -2.63 -11.82
N VAL A 4 -12.28 -3.28 -12.49
CA VAL A 4 -12.75 -4.63 -12.14
C VAL A 4 -11.63 -5.66 -12.35
N GLN A 5 -10.86 -5.53 -13.45
CA GLN A 5 -9.71 -6.40 -13.71
C GLN A 5 -8.61 -6.23 -12.65
N LEU A 6 -8.30 -4.99 -12.27
CA LEU A 6 -7.33 -4.70 -11.21
C LEU A 6 -7.76 -5.31 -9.87
N ARG A 7 -9.07 -5.34 -9.55
CA ARG A 7 -9.59 -6.06 -8.37
C ARG A 7 -9.30 -7.56 -8.42
N TYR A 8 -9.56 -8.21 -9.55
CA TYR A 8 -9.24 -9.64 -9.68
C TYR A 8 -7.76 -9.90 -9.43
N PHE A 9 -6.87 -9.07 -9.98
CA PHE A 9 -5.44 -9.19 -9.70
C PHE A 9 -5.11 -8.99 -8.22
N GLN A 10 -5.72 -8.02 -7.54
CA GLN A 10 -5.47 -7.80 -6.11
C GLN A 10 -5.90 -8.99 -5.24
N TYR A 11 -7.06 -9.61 -5.54
CA TYR A 11 -7.47 -10.82 -4.83
C TYR A 11 -6.57 -12.01 -5.18
N ILE A 12 -6.19 -12.19 -6.44
CA ILE A 12 -5.27 -13.26 -6.86
C ILE A 12 -3.93 -13.13 -6.14
N LEU A 13 -3.35 -11.92 -6.07
CA LEU A 13 -2.11 -11.68 -5.35
C LEU A 13 -2.27 -11.91 -3.84
N SER A 14 -3.41 -11.56 -3.26
CA SER A 14 -3.69 -11.85 -1.85
C SER A 14 -3.78 -13.35 -1.58
N VAL A 15 -4.42 -14.12 -2.47
CA VAL A 15 -4.43 -15.59 -2.39
C VAL A 15 -3.04 -16.17 -2.61
N ALA A 16 -2.22 -15.57 -3.48
CA ALA A 16 -0.84 -15.98 -3.69
C ALA A 16 0.04 -15.70 -2.46
N ILE A 17 -0.22 -14.65 -1.67
CA ILE A 17 0.40 -14.47 -0.35
C ILE A 17 0.07 -15.66 0.56
N PHE A 18 -1.20 -16.07 0.64
CA PHE A 18 -1.59 -17.24 1.43
C PHE A 18 -0.89 -18.52 0.95
N ALA A 19 -0.86 -18.76 -0.37
CA ALA A 19 -0.12 -19.89 -0.94
C ALA A 19 1.38 -19.81 -0.60
N GLY A 20 1.96 -18.62 -0.66
CA GLY A 20 3.34 -18.33 -0.28
C GLY A 20 3.65 -18.67 1.17
N ILE A 21 2.72 -18.40 2.10
CA ILE A 21 2.85 -18.83 3.51
C ILE A 21 2.85 -20.37 3.59
N VAL A 22 1.92 -21.04 2.91
CA VAL A 22 1.79 -22.51 2.94
C VAL A 22 3.06 -23.20 2.42
N ILE A 23 3.66 -22.68 1.35
CA ILE A 23 4.91 -23.23 0.79
C ILE A 23 6.18 -22.60 1.39
N SER A 24 6.03 -21.71 2.39
CA SER A 24 7.13 -20.98 3.04
C SER A 24 8.07 -20.23 2.08
N SER A 25 7.52 -19.62 1.02
CA SER A 25 8.29 -18.89 0.00
C SER A 25 8.26 -17.39 0.25
N THR A 26 9.30 -16.86 0.91
CA THR A 26 9.45 -15.41 1.12
C THR A 26 9.57 -14.60 -0.18
N PRO A 27 10.22 -15.07 -1.26
CA PRO A 27 10.28 -14.31 -2.51
C PRO A 27 8.91 -14.17 -3.17
N LEU A 28 8.07 -15.21 -3.12
CA LEU A 28 6.72 -15.15 -3.65
C LEU A 28 5.87 -14.15 -2.88
N ILE A 29 5.92 -14.18 -1.54
CA ILE A 29 5.18 -13.26 -0.69
C ILE A 29 5.62 -11.81 -0.96
N SER A 30 6.93 -11.56 -1.03
CA SER A 30 7.51 -10.25 -1.32
C SER A 30 7.05 -9.72 -2.68
N ALA A 31 7.12 -10.55 -3.73
CA ALA A 31 6.64 -10.20 -5.06
C ALA A 31 5.14 -9.86 -5.07
N CYS A 32 4.32 -10.57 -4.29
CA CYS A 32 2.90 -10.28 -4.17
C CYS A 32 2.64 -8.93 -3.48
N PHE A 33 3.38 -8.59 -2.42
CA PHE A 33 3.27 -7.27 -1.77
C PHE A 33 3.67 -6.13 -2.69
N VAL A 34 4.79 -6.25 -3.41
CA VAL A 34 5.21 -5.26 -4.41
C VAL A 34 4.15 -5.14 -5.52
N GLY A 35 3.62 -6.27 -6.00
CA GLY A 35 2.55 -6.30 -6.99
C GLY A 35 1.28 -5.58 -6.52
N LEU A 36 0.86 -5.78 -5.26
CA LEU A 36 -0.28 -5.09 -4.68
C LEU A 36 -0.07 -3.57 -4.61
N THR A 37 1.13 -3.12 -4.22
CA THR A 37 1.51 -1.69 -4.24
C THR A 37 1.45 -1.10 -5.64
N LEU A 38 1.96 -1.81 -6.65
CA LEU A 38 1.94 -1.34 -8.04
C LEU A 38 0.52 -1.30 -8.61
N ILE A 39 -0.35 -2.26 -8.26
CA ILE A 39 -1.76 -2.20 -8.66
C ILE A 39 -2.45 -1.02 -7.97
N TRP A 40 -2.20 -0.79 -6.68
CA TRP A 40 -2.71 0.38 -5.96
C TRP A 40 -2.28 1.69 -6.64
N LEU A 41 -1.00 1.81 -7.00
CA LEU A 41 -0.47 2.96 -7.73
C LEU A 41 -1.15 3.11 -9.10
N THR A 42 -1.31 2.00 -9.85
CA THR A 42 -1.99 2.00 -11.14
C THR A 42 -3.40 2.57 -11.01
N GLU A 43 -4.15 2.14 -10.00
CA GLU A 43 -5.51 2.63 -9.77
C GLU A 43 -5.56 4.10 -9.38
N MET A 44 -4.59 4.59 -8.61
CA MET A 44 -4.48 6.00 -8.28
C MET A 44 -4.21 6.84 -9.52
N LEU A 45 -3.28 6.40 -10.37
CA LEU A 45 -2.88 7.12 -11.58
C LEU A 45 -3.97 7.10 -12.67
N VAL A 46 -4.64 5.96 -12.86
CA VAL A 46 -5.79 5.83 -13.77
C VAL A 46 -6.96 6.70 -13.35
N GLY A 47 -7.12 6.97 -12.05
CA GLY A 47 -8.10 7.93 -11.57
C GLY A 47 -7.80 9.36 -12.02
N GLN A 48 -6.51 9.73 -12.15
CA GLN A 48 -6.07 11.05 -12.58
C GLN A 48 -6.00 11.23 -14.10
N PHE A 49 -5.63 10.17 -14.81
CA PHE A 49 -5.35 10.18 -16.24
C PHE A 49 -6.27 9.19 -16.98
N ASP A 50 -6.99 9.67 -18.00
CA ASP A 50 -7.82 8.80 -18.83
C ASP A 50 -6.96 7.84 -19.65
N ILE A 51 -7.20 6.54 -19.48
CA ILE A 51 -6.49 5.45 -20.17
C ILE A 51 -6.76 5.46 -21.68
N ASN A 52 -7.88 6.04 -22.13
CA ASN A 52 -8.23 6.06 -23.54
C ASN A 52 -7.46 7.14 -24.33
N THR A 53 -6.54 7.85 -23.68
CA THR A 53 -5.76 8.93 -24.26
C THR A 53 -4.27 8.61 -24.24
N GLU A 54 -3.47 9.41 -24.94
CA GLU A 54 -2.00 9.35 -24.89
C GLU A 54 -1.43 9.50 -23.47
N LYS A 55 -2.24 9.97 -22.51
CA LYS A 55 -1.89 10.07 -21.09
C LYS A 55 -1.73 8.70 -20.41
N PHE A 56 -2.10 7.60 -21.07
CA PHE A 56 -1.75 6.25 -20.61
C PHE A 56 -0.23 6.04 -20.50
N TYR A 57 0.56 6.64 -21.39
CA TYR A 57 2.02 6.52 -21.33
C TYR A 57 2.61 7.12 -20.04
N VAL A 58 1.98 8.17 -19.50
CA VAL A 58 2.37 8.77 -18.21
C VAL A 58 2.20 7.76 -17.09
N VAL A 59 1.07 7.05 -17.07
CA VAL A 59 0.80 5.99 -16.08
C VAL A 59 1.86 4.89 -16.17
N LEU A 60 2.15 4.43 -17.39
CA LEU A 60 3.14 3.38 -17.63
C LEU A 60 4.54 3.81 -17.17
N VAL A 61 4.98 5.02 -17.52
CA VAL A 61 6.30 5.55 -17.13
C VAL A 61 6.43 5.64 -15.62
N LEU A 62 5.42 6.17 -14.91
CA LEU A 62 5.46 6.24 -13.44
C LEU A 62 5.48 4.86 -12.78
N LEU A 63 4.74 3.90 -13.31
CA LEU A 63 4.77 2.52 -12.84
C LEU A 63 6.14 1.88 -13.04
N LEU A 64 6.77 2.10 -14.21
CA LEU A 64 8.12 1.60 -14.49
C LEU A 64 9.15 2.24 -13.56
N ILE A 65 9.03 3.55 -13.28
CA ILE A 65 9.89 4.23 -12.31
C ILE A 65 9.74 3.59 -10.94
N ALA A 66 8.50 3.42 -10.44
CA ALA A 66 8.25 2.84 -9.12
C ALA A 66 8.69 1.36 -9.00
N PHE A 67 8.61 0.60 -10.10
CA PHE A 67 9.06 -0.80 -10.13
C PHE A 67 10.58 -0.92 -10.28
N SER A 68 11.21 0.00 -11.02
CA SER A 68 12.66 -0.05 -11.28
C SER A 68 13.49 0.07 -10.01
N THR A 69 13.06 0.90 -9.05
CA THR A 69 13.77 1.07 -7.76
C THR A 69 13.87 -0.26 -7.00
N VAL A 70 12.78 -1.03 -6.96
CA VAL A 70 12.72 -2.37 -6.36
C VAL A 70 13.53 -3.37 -7.16
N SER A 71 13.36 -3.37 -8.48
CA SER A 71 14.03 -4.32 -9.37
C SER A 71 15.55 -4.19 -9.27
N ILE A 72 16.06 -2.96 -9.26
CA ILE A 72 17.49 -2.69 -9.10
C ILE A 72 17.97 -3.11 -7.72
N LYS A 73 17.23 -2.83 -6.64
CA LYS A 73 17.59 -3.30 -5.29
C LYS A 73 17.64 -4.83 -5.21
N SER A 74 16.73 -5.52 -5.90
CA SER A 74 16.73 -6.99 -5.96
C SER A 74 17.90 -7.56 -6.77
N LEU A 75 18.36 -6.87 -7.81
CA LEU A 75 19.49 -7.29 -8.65
C LEU A 75 20.85 -6.92 -8.03
N SER A 76 20.89 -5.78 -7.33
CA SER A 76 22.09 -5.22 -6.71
C SER A 76 21.81 -4.87 -5.24
N PRO A 77 21.83 -5.86 -4.34
CA PRO A 77 21.44 -5.70 -2.93
C PRO A 77 22.28 -4.66 -2.17
N ASP A 78 23.53 -4.42 -2.58
CA ASP A 78 24.43 -3.45 -1.95
C ASP A 78 24.06 -1.99 -2.27
N THR A 79 23.16 -1.77 -3.23
CA THR A 79 22.77 -0.42 -3.62
C THR A 79 21.90 0.21 -2.55
N ASP A 80 22.28 1.41 -2.09
CA ASP A 80 21.46 2.17 -1.16
C ASP A 80 20.16 2.60 -1.83
N LEU A 81 19.06 2.23 -1.17
CA LEU A 81 17.72 2.47 -1.65
C LEU A 81 17.46 3.98 -1.80
N SER A 82 18.01 4.80 -0.90
CA SER A 82 17.89 6.26 -0.92
C SER A 82 18.40 6.88 -2.24
N TYR A 83 19.51 6.40 -2.80
CA TYR A 83 20.02 6.92 -4.08
C TYR A 83 19.12 6.55 -5.25
N LEU A 84 18.60 5.31 -5.27
CA LEU A 84 17.64 4.86 -6.28
C LEU A 84 16.36 5.71 -6.25
N PHE A 85 15.89 6.03 -5.05
CA PHE A 85 14.71 6.88 -4.86
C PHE A 85 14.91 8.30 -5.36
N VAL A 86 16.02 8.93 -4.99
CA VAL A 86 16.32 10.30 -5.44
C VAL A 86 16.48 10.33 -6.96
N GLY A 87 17.19 9.36 -7.55
CA GLY A 87 17.32 9.24 -8.99
C GLY A 87 15.98 9.06 -9.71
N ALA A 88 15.12 8.17 -9.19
CA ALA A 88 13.78 7.93 -9.72
C ALA A 88 12.89 9.18 -9.64
N LEU A 89 12.97 9.93 -8.55
CA LEU A 89 12.20 11.16 -8.35
C LEU A 89 12.65 12.26 -9.31
N ILE A 90 13.97 12.45 -9.49
CA ILE A 90 14.51 13.38 -10.49
C ILE A 90 14.03 12.99 -11.89
N LEU A 91 14.07 11.70 -12.23
CA LEU A 91 13.61 11.21 -13.54
C LEU A 91 12.11 11.48 -13.74
N ALA A 92 11.28 11.26 -12.72
CA ALA A 92 9.85 11.56 -12.77
C ALA A 92 9.58 13.07 -12.98
N ILE A 93 10.32 13.94 -12.29
CA ILE A 93 10.20 15.40 -12.46
C ILE A 93 10.61 15.81 -13.88
N LEU A 94 11.77 15.34 -14.36
CA LEU A 94 12.26 15.65 -15.71
C LEU A 94 11.26 15.19 -16.78
N TYR A 95 10.66 14.01 -16.61
CA TYR A 95 9.62 13.52 -17.51
C TYR A 95 8.41 14.47 -17.57
N PHE A 96 7.92 14.93 -16.41
CA PHE A 96 6.80 15.86 -16.36
C PHE A 96 7.11 17.24 -16.94
N MET A 97 8.36 17.72 -16.86
CA MET A 97 8.76 18.98 -17.50
C MET A 97 8.64 18.95 -19.02
N ILE A 98 8.67 17.77 -19.64
CA ILE A 98 8.57 17.58 -21.09
C ILE A 98 7.11 17.44 -21.53
N GLN A 99 6.17 17.25 -20.61
CA GLN A 99 4.74 17.05 -20.92
C GLN A 99 3.99 18.39 -20.92
N PRO A 100 3.58 18.93 -22.08
CA PRO A 100 2.99 20.28 -22.17
C PRO A 100 1.52 20.36 -21.70
N ASP A 101 0.78 19.23 -21.70
CA ASP A 101 -0.69 19.22 -21.60
C ASP A 101 -1.24 18.58 -20.31
N ILE A 102 -0.48 18.65 -19.23
CA ILE A 102 -0.86 18.11 -17.92
C ILE A 102 -0.97 19.24 -16.89
N ASN A 103 -2.15 19.35 -16.26
CA ASN A 103 -2.37 20.28 -15.16
C ASN A 103 -1.42 19.99 -13.98
N ILE A 104 -0.76 21.02 -13.45
CA ILE A 104 0.15 20.97 -12.29
C ILE A 104 -0.45 20.22 -11.11
N TYR A 105 -1.75 20.38 -10.85
CA TYR A 105 -2.44 19.66 -9.77
C TYR A 105 -2.40 18.12 -9.98
N LYS A 106 -2.62 17.65 -11.22
CA LYS A 106 -2.52 16.22 -11.57
C LYS A 106 -1.09 15.71 -11.46
N ILE A 107 -0.11 16.53 -11.86
CA ILE A 107 1.32 16.22 -11.68
C ILE A 107 1.63 16.00 -10.20
N GLY A 108 1.25 16.95 -9.34
CA GLY A 108 1.49 16.87 -7.89
C GLY A 108 0.90 15.61 -7.26
N ASN A 109 -0.35 15.29 -7.54
CA ASN A 109 -1.00 14.09 -7.01
C ASN A 109 -0.37 12.79 -7.53
N SER A 110 0.00 12.74 -8.81
CA SER A 110 0.64 11.58 -9.40
C SER A 110 2.04 11.33 -8.84
N LEU A 111 2.82 12.39 -8.63
CA LEU A 111 4.13 12.32 -7.98
C LEU A 111 3.97 11.89 -6.52
N LEU A 112 3.01 12.45 -5.78
CA LEU A 112 2.73 12.05 -4.39
C LEU A 112 2.42 10.56 -4.29
N ALA A 113 1.49 10.06 -5.12
CA ALA A 113 1.15 8.64 -5.15
C ALA A 113 2.37 7.76 -5.49
N THR A 114 3.18 8.20 -6.46
CA THR A 114 4.40 7.49 -6.87
C THR A 114 5.44 7.45 -5.75
N VAL A 115 5.66 8.56 -5.04
CA VAL A 115 6.58 8.61 -3.89
C VAL A 115 6.14 7.69 -2.76
N ILE A 116 4.85 7.71 -2.42
CA ILE A 116 4.30 6.82 -1.38
C ILE A 116 4.46 5.35 -1.80
N ALA A 117 4.13 5.02 -3.05
CA ALA A 117 4.29 3.66 -3.57
C ALA A 117 5.76 3.21 -3.54
N MET A 118 6.69 4.08 -3.93
CA MET A 118 8.12 3.81 -3.84
C MET A 118 8.51 3.53 -2.38
N LEU A 119 8.12 4.39 -1.42
CA LEU A 119 8.49 4.23 0.00
C LEU A 119 8.01 2.89 0.56
N VAL A 120 6.76 2.52 0.27
CA VAL A 120 6.19 1.24 0.70
C VAL A 120 6.92 0.06 0.05
N ASN A 121 7.20 0.14 -1.24
CA ASN A 121 7.99 -0.87 -1.95
C ASN A 121 9.41 -1.01 -1.39
N GLY A 122 10.04 0.10 -1.05
CA GLY A 122 11.33 0.16 -0.36
C GLY A 122 11.32 -0.55 0.98
N PHE A 123 10.28 -0.26 1.78
CA PHE A 123 10.05 -0.92 3.05
C PHE A 123 9.84 -2.43 2.88
N ILE A 124 9.03 -2.86 1.91
CA ILE A 124 8.78 -4.28 1.64
C ILE A 124 10.08 -5.04 1.37
N VAL A 125 11.01 -4.47 0.58
CA VAL A 125 12.29 -5.12 0.24
C VAL A 125 13.34 -4.97 1.35
N GLY A 126 13.10 -4.09 2.33
CA GLY A 126 14.00 -3.87 3.47
C GLY A 126 14.05 -5.06 4.44
N SER A 127 15.16 -5.18 5.17
CA SER A 127 15.41 -6.29 6.10
C SER A 127 14.32 -6.41 7.18
N VAL A 128 13.92 -5.29 7.78
CA VAL A 128 12.90 -5.26 8.84
C VAL A 128 11.58 -5.89 8.38
N PHE A 129 11.13 -5.61 7.16
CA PHE A 129 9.93 -6.23 6.62
C PHE A 129 10.15 -7.70 6.24
N GLN A 130 11.29 -8.01 5.61
CA GLN A 130 11.62 -9.37 5.17
C GLN A 130 11.73 -10.35 6.34
N GLU A 131 12.31 -9.94 7.47
CA GLU A 131 12.40 -10.74 8.69
C GLU A 131 11.01 -11.01 9.30
N ASN A 132 10.09 -10.07 9.17
CA ASN A 132 8.74 -10.14 9.74
C ASN A 132 7.66 -10.49 8.69
N ILE A 133 8.06 -10.95 7.49
CA ILE A 133 7.16 -11.02 6.33
C ILE A 133 5.97 -11.95 6.57
N ILE A 134 6.18 -13.07 7.25
CA ILE A 134 5.11 -14.03 7.58
C ILE A 134 4.12 -13.42 8.56
N TYR A 135 4.63 -12.76 9.61
CA TYR A 135 3.81 -12.07 10.61
C TYR A 135 2.94 -10.97 9.98
N VAL A 136 3.53 -10.12 9.13
CA VAL A 136 2.81 -9.08 8.41
C VAL A 136 1.79 -9.67 7.44
N SER A 137 2.12 -10.78 6.77
CA SER A 137 1.20 -11.46 5.85
C SER A 137 -0.05 -11.97 6.56
N PHE A 138 0.09 -12.55 7.75
CA PHE A 138 -1.08 -12.96 8.54
C PHE A 138 -1.97 -11.79 8.92
N MET A 139 -1.39 -10.69 9.39
CA MET A 139 -2.15 -9.46 9.67
C MET A 139 -2.90 -8.96 8.44
N MET A 140 -2.21 -8.85 7.30
CA MET A 140 -2.78 -8.37 6.04
C MET A 140 -3.95 -9.26 5.56
N LEU A 141 -3.78 -10.59 5.58
CA LEU A 141 -4.83 -11.51 5.13
C LEU A 141 -6.04 -11.49 6.06
N LEU A 142 -5.83 -11.40 7.36
CA LEU A 142 -6.93 -11.34 8.33
C LEU A 142 -7.67 -10.01 8.26
N LEU A 143 -6.94 -8.91 8.03
CA LEU A 143 -7.51 -7.60 7.70
C LEU A 143 -8.39 -7.68 6.44
N LEU A 144 -7.87 -8.27 5.36
CA LEU A 144 -8.60 -8.45 4.11
C LEU A 144 -9.88 -9.27 4.32
N PHE A 145 -9.78 -10.37 5.06
CA PHE A 145 -10.92 -11.24 5.35
C PHE A 145 -12.01 -10.50 6.13
N LEU A 146 -11.67 -9.90 7.28
CA LEU A 146 -12.66 -9.19 8.11
C LEU A 146 -13.23 -7.96 7.41
N LYS A 147 -12.42 -7.24 6.62
CA LYS A 147 -12.89 -6.07 5.88
C LYS A 147 -13.86 -6.46 4.76
N THR A 148 -13.59 -7.56 4.07
CA THR A 148 -14.52 -8.16 3.09
C THR A 148 -15.82 -8.59 3.77
N LEU A 149 -15.73 -9.25 4.92
CA LEU A 149 -16.90 -9.65 5.71
C LEU A 149 -17.74 -8.44 6.14
N ALA A 150 -17.09 -7.37 6.58
CA ALA A 150 -17.75 -6.12 6.95
C ALA A 150 -18.45 -5.44 5.76
N THR A 151 -17.90 -5.55 4.53
CA THR A 151 -18.62 -5.09 3.32
C THR A 151 -19.87 -5.93 3.06
N TYR A 152 -19.80 -7.25 3.23
CA TYR A 152 -20.93 -8.14 3.01
C TYR A 152 -22.09 -7.85 3.98
N PHE A 153 -21.77 -7.56 5.24
CA PHE A 153 -22.76 -7.21 6.25
C PHE A 153 -23.18 -5.72 6.26
N ASN A 154 -22.74 -4.92 5.28
CA ASN A 154 -23.05 -3.49 5.20
C ASN A 154 -22.69 -2.69 6.47
N ILE A 155 -21.69 -3.13 7.24
CA ILE A 155 -21.24 -2.46 8.48
C ILE A 155 -20.49 -1.15 8.15
N GLN A 156 -20.27 -0.84 6.87
CA GLN A 156 -19.39 0.24 6.40
C GLN A 156 -20.07 1.59 6.13
N PHE A 157 -21.34 1.80 6.45
CA PHE A 157 -22.06 3.02 6.06
C PHE A 157 -22.34 3.95 7.24
N GLY A 158 -21.44 4.91 7.46
CA GLY A 158 -21.67 6.06 8.35
C GLY A 158 -20.41 6.65 8.95
N ASN A 159 -20.57 7.63 9.86
CA ASN A 159 -19.49 8.28 10.60
C ASN A 159 -18.63 7.30 11.44
N PHE A 160 -19.14 6.08 11.68
CA PHE A 160 -18.44 5.03 12.43
C PHE A 160 -17.36 4.29 11.64
N GLN A 161 -17.22 4.56 10.34
CA GLN A 161 -16.22 3.87 9.51
C GLN A 161 -14.78 4.10 9.99
N PHE A 162 -14.47 5.30 10.49
CA PHE A 162 -13.18 5.61 11.10
C PHE A 162 -12.91 4.75 12.34
N PHE A 163 -13.88 4.69 13.27
CA PHE A 163 -13.77 3.87 14.47
C PHE A 163 -13.64 2.39 14.13
N PHE A 164 -14.45 1.90 13.18
CA PHE A 164 -14.38 0.52 12.74
C PHE A 164 -13.00 0.16 12.17
N ASN A 165 -12.44 0.99 11.29
CA ASN A 165 -11.10 0.79 10.75
C ASN A 165 -10.03 0.78 11.84
N PHE A 166 -10.13 1.70 12.79
CA PHE A 166 -9.20 1.81 13.92
C PHE A 166 -9.23 0.53 14.76
N PHE A 167 -10.40 0.15 15.27
CA PHE A 167 -10.54 -1.01 16.13
C PHE A 167 -10.17 -2.30 15.40
N LEU A 168 -10.48 -2.40 14.11
CA LEU A 168 -10.14 -3.58 13.33
C LEU A 168 -8.61 -3.74 13.18
N VAL A 169 -7.85 -2.68 12.88
CA VAL A 169 -6.36 -2.78 12.91
C VAL A 169 -5.89 -3.11 14.32
N PHE A 170 -6.37 -2.37 15.32
CA PHE A 170 -5.90 -2.50 16.70
C PHE A 170 -6.08 -3.92 17.24
N ILE A 171 -7.26 -4.52 17.05
CA ILE A 171 -7.58 -5.87 17.49
C ILE A 171 -6.75 -6.91 16.74
N ILE A 172 -6.60 -6.77 15.42
CA ILE A 172 -5.84 -7.73 14.61
C ILE A 172 -4.36 -7.67 14.97
N PHE A 173 -3.79 -6.47 15.04
CA PHE A 173 -2.39 -6.28 15.38
C PHE A 173 -2.13 -6.84 16.78
N SER A 174 -2.86 -6.38 17.79
CA SER A 174 -2.68 -6.84 19.17
C SER A 174 -2.94 -8.34 19.33
N GLY A 175 -3.99 -8.84 18.67
CA GLY A 175 -4.38 -10.24 18.71
C GLY A 175 -3.33 -11.16 18.09
N ILE A 176 -2.84 -10.83 16.89
CA ILE A 176 -1.78 -11.63 16.25
C ILE A 176 -0.48 -11.51 17.05
N SER A 177 -0.10 -10.29 17.45
CA SER A 177 1.08 -10.06 18.32
C SER A 177 1.04 -10.88 19.61
N SER A 178 -0.14 -11.15 20.19
CA SER A 178 -0.25 -11.93 21.43
C SER A 178 0.13 -13.42 21.29
N PHE A 179 0.21 -13.93 20.05
CA PHE A 179 0.75 -15.27 19.78
C PHE A 179 2.28 -15.29 19.67
N TYR A 180 2.93 -14.13 19.81
CA TYR A 180 4.38 -13.98 19.80
C TYR A 180 4.86 -13.50 21.17
N ASP A 181 6.14 -13.71 21.48
CA ASP A 181 6.75 -13.36 22.77
C ASP A 181 7.08 -11.86 22.91
N PHE A 182 6.28 -10.98 22.30
CA PHE A 182 6.46 -9.53 22.40
C PHE A 182 5.95 -8.98 23.73
N VAL A 183 6.59 -7.92 24.22
CA VAL A 183 6.14 -7.25 25.45
C VAL A 183 4.83 -6.50 25.17
N MET A 184 3.78 -6.81 25.93
CA MET A 184 2.43 -6.28 25.73
C MET A 184 2.37 -4.74 25.63
N ILE A 185 3.20 -4.02 26.38
CA ILE A 185 3.21 -2.55 26.31
C ILE A 185 3.68 -2.03 24.95
N HIS A 186 4.70 -2.67 24.36
CA HIS A 186 5.22 -2.34 23.03
C HIS A 186 4.19 -2.69 21.95
N VAL A 187 3.51 -3.83 22.10
CA VAL A 187 2.41 -4.23 21.22
C VAL A 187 1.29 -3.19 21.22
N PHE A 188 0.83 -2.73 22.38
CA PHE A 188 -0.24 -1.74 22.46
C PHE A 188 0.16 -0.39 21.87
N ILE A 189 1.39 0.06 22.11
CA ILE A 189 1.91 1.32 21.55
C ILE A 189 1.95 1.23 20.03
N ALA A 190 2.58 0.18 19.49
CA ALA A 190 2.67 -0.05 18.05
C ALA A 190 1.27 -0.15 17.44
N ALA A 191 0.42 -1.05 17.95
CA ALA A 191 -0.93 -1.27 17.43
C ALA A 191 -1.79 0.00 17.42
N THR A 192 -1.72 0.81 18.48
CA THR A 192 -2.47 2.08 18.56
C THR A 192 -1.98 3.06 17.50
N ALA A 193 -0.66 3.25 17.40
CA ALA A 193 -0.09 4.17 16.42
C ALA A 193 -0.34 3.70 14.97
N THR A 194 -0.12 2.41 14.67
CA THR A 194 -0.43 1.82 13.36
C THR A 194 -1.91 2.00 13.02
N ALA A 195 -2.82 1.77 13.96
CA ALA A 195 -4.26 1.94 13.73
C ALA A 195 -4.63 3.40 13.43
N ILE A 196 -4.10 4.37 14.20
CA ILE A 196 -4.32 5.80 13.94
C ILE A 196 -3.84 6.15 12.52
N PHE A 197 -2.60 5.83 12.18
CA PHE A 197 -2.05 6.15 10.86
C PHE A 197 -2.76 5.42 9.73
N THR A 198 -3.14 4.15 9.91
CA THR A 198 -3.93 3.42 8.91
C THR A 198 -5.23 4.15 8.63
N THR A 199 -5.97 4.57 9.66
CA THR A 199 -7.25 5.27 9.47
C THR A 199 -7.08 6.64 8.81
N PHE A 200 -6.07 7.40 9.22
CA PHE A 200 -5.75 8.70 8.64
C PHE A 200 -5.35 8.58 7.16
N LEU A 201 -4.43 7.68 6.83
CA LEU A 201 -3.98 7.46 5.46
C LEU A 201 -5.10 6.94 4.56
N THR A 202 -5.93 6.03 5.07
CA THR A 202 -7.12 5.55 4.34
C THR A 202 -8.02 6.72 3.96
N PHE A 203 -8.29 7.64 4.90
CA PHE A 203 -9.07 8.84 4.63
C PHE A 203 -8.41 9.75 3.59
N MET A 204 -7.11 9.99 3.71
CA MET A 204 -6.35 10.82 2.78
C MET A 204 -6.38 10.24 1.35
N PHE A 205 -6.16 8.94 1.20
CA PHE A 205 -6.21 8.26 -0.11
C PHE A 205 -7.58 8.35 -0.75
N ILE A 206 -8.63 8.15 0.04
CA ILE A 206 -10.01 8.29 -0.44
C ILE A 206 -10.30 9.73 -0.86
N LYS A 207 -9.86 10.71 -0.09
CA LYS A 207 -10.04 12.12 -0.43
C LYS A 207 -9.34 12.47 -1.73
N VAL A 208 -8.09 12.06 -1.89
CA VAL A 208 -7.34 12.23 -3.14
C VAL A 208 -8.10 11.60 -4.31
N ARG A 209 -8.70 10.41 -4.14
CA ARG A 209 -9.55 9.78 -5.18
C ARG A 209 -10.85 10.53 -5.48
N TYR A 210 -11.51 11.14 -4.50
CA TYR A 210 -12.73 11.93 -4.75
C TYR A 210 -12.45 13.22 -5.52
N GLU A 211 -11.22 13.74 -5.45
CA GLU A 211 -10.80 14.92 -6.21
C GLU A 211 -10.50 14.58 -7.70
N TYR A 212 -10.70 13.32 -8.13
CA TYR A 212 -10.49 12.87 -9.50
C TYR A 212 -11.71 13.14 -10.39
N GLU A 213 -11.48 13.76 -11.56
CA GLU A 213 -12.52 14.11 -12.55
C GLU A 213 -13.32 12.90 -13.07
N LEU A 214 -12.71 11.71 -13.08
CA LEU A 214 -13.24 10.52 -13.76
C LEU A 214 -13.91 9.49 -12.83
N THR A 215 -13.82 9.68 -11.50
CA THR A 215 -14.41 8.75 -10.52
C THR A 215 -15.41 9.46 -9.62
N SER A 216 -16.66 9.57 -10.07
CA SER A 216 -17.77 10.15 -9.28
C SER A 216 -18.42 9.17 -8.30
N ARG A 217 -18.08 7.87 -8.35
CA ARG A 217 -18.59 6.83 -7.44
C ARG A 217 -17.45 5.90 -6.99
N LEU A 218 -17.18 5.88 -5.69
CA LEU A 218 -16.29 4.89 -5.06
C LEU A 218 -17.07 3.58 -4.85
N SER A 219 -16.57 2.48 -5.42
CA SER A 219 -17.10 1.16 -5.07
C SER A 219 -16.53 0.71 -3.72
N ASN A 220 -17.32 -0.01 -2.92
CA ASN A 220 -16.88 -0.53 -1.62
C ASN A 220 -15.60 -1.38 -1.70
N GLN A 221 -15.31 -1.96 -2.87
CA GLN A 221 -14.11 -2.77 -3.10
C GLN A 221 -12.83 -1.93 -3.20
N ILE A 222 -12.91 -0.68 -3.69
CA ILE A 222 -11.77 0.25 -3.70
C ILE A 222 -11.34 0.56 -2.27
N TYR A 223 -12.33 0.72 -1.38
CA TYR A 223 -12.11 1.03 0.03
C TYR A 223 -11.27 -0.04 0.75
N ILE A 224 -11.45 -1.31 0.40
CA ILE A 224 -10.73 -2.42 1.05
C ILE A 224 -9.23 -2.34 0.75
N PHE A 225 -8.84 -2.19 -0.51
CA PHE A 225 -7.43 -2.21 -0.88
C PHE A 225 -6.70 -0.91 -0.57
N ASP A 226 -7.39 0.24 -0.58
CA ASP A 226 -6.83 1.48 -0.04
C ASP A 226 -6.54 1.35 1.47
N TYR A 227 -7.43 0.69 2.21
CA TYR A 227 -7.24 0.41 3.63
C TYR A 227 -6.06 -0.55 3.89
N LEU A 228 -5.93 -1.61 3.10
CA LEU A 228 -4.81 -2.56 3.22
C LEU A 228 -3.48 -1.92 2.85
N PHE A 229 -3.45 -1.10 1.80
CA PHE A 229 -2.25 -0.36 1.44
C PHE A 229 -1.87 0.67 2.51
N ALA A 230 -2.87 1.39 3.06
CA ALA A 230 -2.68 2.30 4.19
C ALA A 230 -2.13 1.59 5.43
N PHE A 231 -2.56 0.35 5.69
CA PHE A 231 -2.01 -0.46 6.78
C PHE A 231 -0.51 -0.72 6.58
N ILE A 232 -0.09 -1.21 5.41
CA ILE A 232 1.35 -1.45 5.14
C ILE A 232 2.15 -0.14 5.20
N CYS A 233 1.61 0.95 4.65
CA CYS A 233 2.25 2.26 4.73
C CYS A 233 2.39 2.74 6.18
N SER A 234 1.39 2.49 7.03
CA SER A 234 1.44 2.86 8.44
C SER A 234 2.48 2.08 9.25
N LEU A 235 2.71 0.79 8.92
CA LEU A 235 3.78 0.00 9.54
C LEU A 235 5.15 0.65 9.33
N TYR A 236 5.38 1.19 8.13
CA TYR A 236 6.61 1.91 7.80
C TYR A 236 6.69 3.27 8.54
N ILE A 237 5.64 4.09 8.47
CA ILE A 237 5.66 5.46 9.04
C ILE A 237 5.86 5.45 10.56
N VAL A 238 5.23 4.48 11.23
CA VAL A 238 5.29 4.34 12.70
C VAL A 238 6.52 3.55 13.14
N ASP A 239 7.22 2.93 12.19
CA ASP A 239 8.26 1.93 12.45
C ASP A 239 7.78 0.80 13.39
N SER A 240 6.55 0.34 13.15
CA SER A 240 5.82 -0.53 14.08
C SER A 240 6.54 -1.83 14.36
N LEU A 241 7.29 -2.35 13.37
CA LEU A 241 8.03 -3.60 13.49
C LEU A 241 9.26 -3.48 14.40
N ASN A 242 9.90 -2.30 14.48
CA ASN A 242 10.97 -2.08 15.46
C ASN A 242 10.39 -1.80 16.85
N VAL A 243 9.30 -1.03 16.93
CA VAL A 243 8.62 -0.71 18.20
C VAL A 243 8.19 -1.98 18.93
N ILE A 244 7.59 -2.97 18.23
CA ILE A 244 7.19 -4.25 18.87
C ILE A 244 8.38 -5.06 19.39
N ASN A 245 9.55 -4.90 18.78
CA ASN A 245 10.80 -5.52 19.19
C ASN A 245 11.49 -4.76 20.34
N GLY A 246 10.91 -3.65 20.83
CA GLY A 246 11.49 -2.83 21.89
C GLY A 246 12.69 -1.99 21.42
N LEU A 247 12.90 -1.89 20.11
CA LEU A 247 13.92 -1.05 19.49
C LEU A 247 13.29 0.33 19.28
N PHE A 248 13.73 1.31 20.07
CA PHE A 248 13.35 2.73 19.98
C PHE A 248 14.53 3.58 19.51
#